data_AF-A0AAN9FJA5-F1
#
_entry.id   AF-A0AAN9FJA5-F1
#
_cell.length_a   1.000
_cell.length_b   1.000
_cell.length_c   1.000
_cell.angle_alpha   90.00
_cell.angle_beta   90.00
_cell.angle_gamma   90.00
#
_symmetry.space_group_name_H-M   'P 1'
#
loop_
_entity.id
_entity.type
_entity.pdbx_description
1 polymer ?
#
loop_
_entity_poly.entity_id
_entity_poly.type
_entity_poly.pdbx_seq_one_letter_code
_entity_poly.pdbx_strand_id
1 'polypeptide(L)'
;MKAWEKMCTGASRLMEKYAVQTCGYCPEIQVGPKGHRVRNCQAYKHQMRDGQHAWQKVVELFAQAGAPVETHYASMMREDVVIPEEAN
;
A
#
# COMPACT_ATOMS: atom_id res chain seq x y z
N MET A 1 -15.90 21.67 -7.34
CA MET A 1 -14.54 21.60 -6.77
C MET A 1 -14.53 21.23 -5.28
N LYS A 2 -15.26 21.94 -4.39
CA LYS A 2 -15.25 21.70 -2.92
C LYS A 2 -15.43 20.23 -2.45
N ALA A 3 -16.30 19.44 -3.10
CA ALA A 3 -16.52 18.04 -2.72
C ALA A 3 -15.30 17.15 -3.03
N TRP A 4 -14.64 17.36 -4.17
CA TRP A 4 -13.43 16.63 -4.57
C TRP A 4 -12.28 16.93 -3.62
N GLU A 5 -12.04 18.20 -3.30
CA GLU A 5 -11.01 18.61 -2.34
C GLU A 5 -11.24 17.98 -0.96
N LYS A 6 -12.50 17.95 -0.50
CA LYS A 6 -12.88 17.30 0.75
C LYS A 6 -12.62 15.79 0.72
N MET A 7 -12.88 15.14 -0.41
CA MET A 7 -12.61 13.71 -0.60
C MET A 7 -11.11 13.43 -0.57
N CYS A 8 -10.30 14.17 -1.32
CA CYS A 8 -8.84 14.02 -1.33
C CYS A 8 -8.25 14.25 0.07
N THR A 9 -8.66 15.31 0.75
CA THR A 9 -8.23 15.60 2.12
C THR A 9 -8.61 14.49 3.08
N GLY A 10 -9.83 13.95 2.96
CA GLY A 10 -10.28 12.82 3.77
C GLY A 10 -9.47 11.54 3.51
N ALA A 11 -9.16 11.26 2.24
CA ALA A 11 -8.34 10.12 1.84
C ALA A 11 -6.91 10.22 2.38
N SER A 12 -6.25 11.38 2.25
CA SER A 12 -4.90 11.60 2.80
C SER A 12 -4.85 11.32 4.30
N ARG A 13 -5.82 11.83 5.07
CA ARG A 13 -5.90 11.59 6.52
C ARG A 13 -6.09 10.11 6.90
N LEU A 14 -6.75 9.33 6.04
CA LEU A 14 -6.88 7.88 6.26
C LEU A 14 -5.57 7.15 5.95
N MET A 15 -4.88 7.54 4.89
CA MET A 15 -3.58 6.97 4.49
C MET A 15 -2.46 7.28 5.50
N GLU A 16 -2.51 8.43 6.16
CA GLU A 16 -1.60 8.77 7.27
C GLU A 16 -1.79 7.90 8.52
N LYS A 17 -3.00 7.35 8.71
CA LYS A 17 -3.37 6.61 9.93
C LYS A 17 -3.36 5.10 9.76
N TYR A 18 -3.64 4.60 8.56
CA TYR A 18 -3.78 3.18 8.30
C TYR A 18 -2.82 2.73 7.21
N ALA A 19 -2.37 1.48 7.30
CA ALA A 19 -1.52 0.88 6.29
C ALA A 19 -2.15 0.99 4.90
N VAL A 20 -1.37 1.44 3.93
CA VAL A 20 -1.75 1.51 2.52
C VAL A 20 -1.17 0.31 1.79
N GLN A 21 -2.03 -0.40 1.07
CA GLN A 21 -1.67 -1.56 0.28
C GLN A 21 -2.02 -1.32 -1.19
N THR A 22 -1.10 -1.64 -2.08
CA THR A 22 -1.32 -1.58 -3.53
C THR A 22 -1.32 -2.98 -4.10
N CYS A 23 -2.06 -3.20 -5.18
CA CYS A 23 -1.93 -4.41 -5.94
C CYS A 23 -0.73 -4.28 -6.89
N GLY A 24 0.18 -5.25 -6.90
CA GLY A 24 1.34 -5.24 -7.81
C GLY A 24 1.01 -5.36 -9.30
N TYR A 25 -0.27 -5.54 -9.67
CA TYR A 25 -0.70 -5.78 -11.06
C TYR A 25 -1.75 -4.79 -11.59
N CYS A 26 -2.53 -4.17 -10.71
CA CYS A 26 -3.62 -3.27 -11.09
C CYS A 26 -3.58 -2.01 -10.23
N PRO A 27 -4.23 -0.91 -10.65
CA PRO A 27 -4.14 0.38 -9.93
C PRO A 27 -4.98 0.43 -8.64
N GLU A 28 -5.45 -0.71 -8.13
CA GLU A 28 -6.28 -0.74 -6.93
C GLU A 28 -5.45 -0.52 -5.66
N ILE A 29 -6.01 0.29 -4.76
CA ILE A 29 -5.41 0.67 -3.49
C ILE A 29 -6.41 0.34 -2.38
N GLN A 30 -5.92 -0.35 -1.35
CA GLN A 30 -6.64 -0.63 -0.12
C GLN A 30 -6.03 0.16 1.03
N VAL A 31 -6.86 0.87 1.79
CA VAL A 31 -6.46 1.52 3.04
C VAL A 31 -6.99 0.69 4.21
N GLY A 32 -6.09 0.19 5.07
CA GLY A 32 -6.43 -0.66 6.20
C GLY A 32 -5.38 -1.74 6.47
N PRO A 33 -5.50 -2.46 7.60
CA PRO A 33 -4.48 -3.42 8.04
C PRO A 33 -4.32 -4.64 7.11
N LYS A 34 -5.37 -5.00 6.34
CA LYS A 34 -5.36 -6.16 5.44
C LYS A 34 -6.04 -5.83 4.12
N GLY A 35 -5.39 -6.23 3.03
CA GLY A 35 -5.98 -6.28 1.70
C GLY A 35 -7.25 -7.14 1.69
N HIS A 36 -8.24 -6.73 0.91
CA HIS A 36 -9.45 -7.53 0.78
C HIS A 36 -9.19 -8.83 -0.01
N ARG A 37 -10.10 -9.80 0.13
CA ARG A 37 -10.07 -11.08 -0.61
C ARG A 37 -11.00 -11.15 -1.81
N VAL A 38 -11.67 -10.03 -2.17
CA VAL A 38 -12.50 -9.95 -3.37
C VAL A 38 -11.67 -10.31 -4.61
N ARG A 39 -12.23 -11.20 -5.45
CA ARG A 39 -11.60 -11.73 -6.67
C ARG A 39 -11.96 -10.91 -7.91
N ASN A 40 -11.70 -9.61 -7.85
CA ASN A 40 -12.06 -8.64 -8.89
C ASN A 40 -10.84 -7.98 -9.56
N CYS A 41 -9.62 -8.49 -9.35
CA CYS A 41 -8.45 -7.99 -10.07
C CYS A 41 -8.61 -8.28 -11.56
N GLN A 42 -8.57 -7.22 -12.39
CA GLN A 42 -8.72 -7.30 -13.85
C GLN A 42 -7.40 -7.10 -14.62
N ALA A 43 -6.26 -7.17 -13.92
CA ALA A 43 -4.96 -7.03 -14.57
C ALA A 43 -4.65 -8.18 -15.55
N TYR A 44 -3.65 -7.97 -16.41
CA TYR A 44 -3.17 -9.01 -17.32
C TYR A 44 -2.89 -10.33 -16.59
N LYS A 45 -3.31 -11.44 -17.20
CA LYS A 45 -3.22 -12.81 -16.64
C LYS A 45 -3.88 -12.98 -15.27
N HIS A 46 -4.87 -12.17 -14.88
CA HIS A 46 -5.59 -12.34 -13.62
C HIS A 46 -6.25 -13.72 -13.46
N GLN A 47 -6.61 -14.40 -14.55
CA GLN A 47 -7.13 -15.78 -14.54
C GLN A 47 -6.17 -16.77 -13.87
N MET A 48 -4.84 -16.58 -14.03
CA MET A 48 -3.83 -17.42 -13.37
C MET A 48 -3.74 -17.18 -11.85
N ARG A 49 -4.29 -16.06 -11.37
CA ARG A 49 -4.37 -15.68 -9.96
C ARG A 49 -5.80 -15.78 -9.41
N ASP A 50 -6.72 -16.34 -10.20
CA ASP A 50 -8.14 -16.44 -9.85
C ASP A 50 -8.76 -15.07 -9.46
N GLY A 51 -8.38 -14.02 -10.18
CA GLY A 51 -8.84 -12.65 -9.93
C GLY A 51 -8.38 -12.05 -8.59
N GLN A 52 -7.49 -12.71 -7.83
CA GLN A 52 -6.99 -12.20 -6.56
C GLN A 52 -5.97 -11.08 -6.74
N HIS A 53 -5.95 -10.14 -5.81
CA HIS A 53 -4.94 -9.09 -5.76
C HIS A 53 -3.66 -9.58 -5.09
N ALA A 54 -2.52 -9.11 -5.59
CA ALA A 54 -1.22 -9.31 -4.94
C ALA A 54 -0.90 -8.05 -4.13
N TRP A 55 -1.45 -8.00 -2.91
CA TRP A 55 -1.30 -6.86 -2.02
C TRP A 55 0.13 -6.72 -1.51
N GLN A 56 0.69 -5.53 -1.65
CA GLN A 56 1.99 -5.13 -1.12
C GLN A 56 1.80 -3.89 -0.27
N LYS A 57 2.43 -3.83 0.91
CA LYS A 57 2.40 -2.60 1.72
C LYS A 57 3.31 -1.57 1.08
N VAL A 58 2.78 -0.36 0.90
CA VAL A 58 3.50 0.73 0.23
C VAL A 58 4.77 1.12 0.99
N VAL A 59 4.70 1.17 2.32
CA VAL A 59 5.85 1.47 3.18
C VAL A 59 7.00 0.48 3.00
N GLU A 60 6.68 -0.81 2.81
CA GLU A 60 7.69 -1.85 2.58
C GLU A 60 8.31 -1.73 1.19
N LEU A 61 7.50 -1.41 0.18
CA LEU A 61 7.96 -1.18 -1.19
C LEU A 61 8.94 0.02 -1.24
N PHE A 62 8.63 1.11 -0.54
CA PHE A 62 9.50 2.27 -0.46
C PHE A 62 10.81 1.96 0.26
N ALA A 63 10.77 1.26 1.40
CA ALA A 63 11.97 0.85 2.10
C ALA A 63 12.87 -0.06 1.23
N GLN A 64 12.27 -1.03 0.52
CA GLN A 64 13.01 -1.90 -0.41
C GLN A 64 13.62 -1.14 -1.59
N ALA A 65 13.02 -0.02 -1.99
CA ALA A 65 13.54 0.88 -3.01
C ALA A 65 14.59 1.88 -2.47
N GLY A 66 14.92 1.84 -1.18
CA GLY A 66 15.85 2.76 -0.53
C GLY A 66 15.28 4.17 -0.30
N ALA A 67 13.95 4.33 -0.35
CA ALA A 67 13.33 5.60 -0.02
C ALA A 67 13.26 5.79 1.51
N PRO A 68 13.50 7.01 2.03
CA PRO A 68 13.38 7.28 3.45
C PRO A 68 11.91 7.10 3.88
N VAL A 69 11.69 6.26 4.89
CA VAL A 69 10.37 6.06 5.49
C VAL A 69 10.36 6.74 6.86
N GLU A 70 9.49 7.73 7.02
CA GLU A 70 9.35 8.46 8.28
C GLU A 70 8.91 7.53 9.43
N THR A 71 9.35 7.84 10.64
CA THR A 71 9.20 6.97 11.83
C THR A 71 7.74 6.75 12.23
N HIS A 72 6.83 7.69 11.94
CA HIS A 72 5.41 7.51 12.24
C HIS A 72 4.74 6.43 11.36
N TYR A 73 5.35 6.09 10.22
CA TYR A 73 4.92 4.96 9.39
C TYR A 73 5.54 3.62 9.81
N ALA A 74 6.48 3.59 10.76
CA ALA A 74 7.14 2.35 11.20
C ALA A 74 6.15 1.31 11.73
N SER A 75 5.10 1.76 12.44
CA SER A 75 4.02 0.88 12.93
C SER A 75 3.22 0.18 11.82
N MET A 76 3.31 0.67 10.58
CA MET A 76 2.64 0.08 9.41
C MET A 76 3.51 -0.97 8.72
N MET A 77 4.81 -1.04 9.01
CA MET A 77 5.71 -2.08 8.53
C MET A 77 5.35 -3.45 9.12
N ARG A 78 5.82 -4.53 8.51
CA ARG A 78 5.89 -5.83 9.18
C ARG A 78 7.21 -5.96 9.93
N GLU A 79 7.22 -6.72 11.02
CA GLU A 79 8.39 -6.94 11.86
C GLU A 79 9.54 -7.67 11.12
N ASP A 80 9.25 -8.41 10.07
CA ASP A 80 10.22 -9.18 9.27
C ASP A 80 10.88 -8.38 8.14
N VAL A 81 10.56 -7.09 8.00
CA VAL A 81 11.16 -6.22 6.97
C VAL A 81 12.39 -5.53 7.56
N VAL A 82 13.58 -6.08 7.23
CA VAL A 82 14.86 -5.46 7.56
C VAL A 82 15.06 -4.22 6.68
N ILE A 83 15.08 -3.04 7.30
CA ILE A 83 15.54 -1.82 6.63
C ILE A 83 17.07 -1.90 6.58
N PRO A 84 17.71 -1.91 5.41
CA PRO A 84 19.16 -1.87 5.34
C PRO A 84 19.63 -0.56 5.98
N GLU A 85 20.46 -0.67 7.01
CA GLU A 85 21.08 0.51 7.63
C GLU A 85 21.85 1.27 6.55
N GLU A 86 21.69 2.59 6.51
CA GLU A 86 22.29 3.45 5.50
C GLU A 86 23.80 3.17 5.41
N ALA A 87 24.27 2.79 4.22
CA ALA A 87 25.68 2.60 3.95
C ALA A 87 26.40 3.95 4.12
N ASN A 88 26.99 4.14 5.29
CA ASN A 88 27.84 5.27 5.64
C ASN A 88 29.14 5.25 4.83
#